data_AF-A0A2D4UMD6-F1
#
_entry.id   AF-A0A2D4UMD6-F1
#
_cell.length_a   1.000
_cell.length_b   1.000
_cell.length_c   1.000
_cell.angle_alpha   90.00
_cell.angle_beta   90.00
_cell.angle_gamma   90.00
#
_symmetry.space_group_name_H-M   'P 1'
#
loop_
_entity.id
_entity.type
_entity.pdbx_description
1 polymer ?
#
loop_
_entity_poly.entity_id
_entity_poly.type
_entity_poly.pdbx_seq_one_letter_code
_entity_poly.pdbx_strand_id
1 'polypeptide(L)'
;MVNGKKVNIPSYRVKEGDVIEIRESSRQIAAVLEAISLPERDVPDYIETDYSKMSAKFIRTPGLGDVPYAVVMEPNLVIEYYAQN
;
A
#
# COMPACT_ATOMS: atom_id res chain seq x y z
N MET A 1 1.51 1.63 -12.03
CA MET A 1 1.65 0.37 -12.78
C MET A 1 1.95 -0.72 -11.77
N VAL A 2 1.60 -1.96 -12.09
CA VAL A 2 2.00 -3.13 -11.30
C VAL A 2 2.73 -4.06 -12.24
N ASN A 3 3.99 -4.38 -11.95
CA ASN A 3 4.86 -5.21 -12.77
C ASN A 3 4.89 -4.76 -14.25
N GLY A 4 5.11 -3.46 -14.49
CA GLY A 4 5.15 -2.87 -15.84
C GLY A 4 3.80 -2.74 -16.54
N LYS A 5 2.70 -3.22 -15.95
CA LYS A 5 1.35 -3.14 -16.55
C LYS A 5 0.53 -2.02 -15.95
N LYS A 6 -0.23 -1.32 -16.80
CA LYS A 6 -1.19 -0.30 -16.33
C LYS A 6 -2.31 -0.99 -15.54
N VAL A 7 -2.56 -0.48 -14.34
CA VAL A 7 -3.68 -0.87 -13.49
C VAL A 7 -4.47 0.40 -13.17
N ASN A 8 -5.78 0.36 -13.39
CA ASN A 8 -6.71 1.48 -13.19
C ASN A 8 -7.91 1.10 -12.32
N ILE A 9 -7.86 -0.05 -11.65
CA ILE A 9 -8.89 -0.54 -10.74
C ILE A 9 -8.36 -0.38 -9.31
N PRO A 10 -8.95 0.48 -8.48
CA PRO A 10 -8.48 0.71 -7.11
C PRO A 10 -8.50 -0.55 -6.22
N SER A 11 -9.42 -1.47 -6.50
CA SER A 11 -9.55 -2.75 -5.78
C SER A 11 -8.63 -3.87 -6.29
N TYR A 12 -7.66 -3.56 -7.15
CA TYR A 12 -6.68 -4.55 -7.60
C TYR A 12 -5.90 -5.11 -6.40
N ARG A 13 -5.91 -6.44 -6.24
CA ARG A 13 -5.17 -7.12 -5.17
C ARG A 13 -3.74 -7.40 -5.62
N VAL A 14 -2.80 -6.68 -5.00
CA VAL A 14 -1.37 -6.96 -5.14
C VAL A 14 -0.99 -8.25 -4.40
N LYS A 15 0.09 -8.88 -4.86
CA LYS A 15 0.68 -10.08 -4.28
C LYS A 15 2.09 -9.80 -3.80
N GLU A 16 2.55 -10.59 -2.85
CA GLU A 16 3.95 -10.55 -2.42
C GLU A 16 4.89 -10.66 -3.63
N GLY A 17 5.92 -9.82 -3.65
CA GLY A 17 6.85 -9.66 -4.75
C GLY A 17 6.42 -8.64 -5.82
N ASP A 18 5.15 -8.21 -5.87
CA ASP A 18 4.71 -7.23 -6.86
C ASP A 18 5.43 -5.89 -6.68
N VAL A 19 5.83 -5.31 -7.82
CA VAL A 19 6.42 -3.98 -7.91
C VAL A 19 5.39 -3.00 -8.43
N ILE A 20 5.08 -1.99 -7.62
CA ILE A 20 4.20 -0.88 -7.91
C ILE A 20 5.06 0.32 -8.28
N GLU A 21 4.72 1.02 -9.35
CA GLU A 21 5.46 2.21 -9.76
C GLU A 21 4.55 3.29 -10.34
N ILE A 22 4.98 4.54 -10.25
CA ILE A 22 4.30 5.65 -10.93
C ILE A 22 4.71 5.63 -12.39
N ARG A 23 3.69 5.63 -13.28
CA ARG A 23 3.91 5.73 -14.73
C ARG A 23 4.71 6.99 -15.02
N GLU A 24 5.71 6.89 -15.89
CA GLU A 24 6.65 7.97 -16.20
C GLU A 24 5.98 9.33 -16.45
N SER A 25 4.97 9.38 -17.33
CA SER A 25 4.20 10.59 -17.65
C SER A 25 3.50 11.25 -16.44
N SER A 26 3.32 10.51 -15.35
CA SER A 26 2.61 10.94 -14.14
C SER A 26 3.56 11.33 -13.01
N ARG A 27 4.87 11.09 -13.14
CA ARG A 27 5.87 11.39 -12.09
C ARG A 27 6.00 12.88 -11.80
N GLN A 28 5.70 13.74 -12.78
CA GLN A 28 5.78 15.20 -12.66
C GLN A 28 4.45 15.85 -12.23
N ILE A 29 3.42 15.06 -11.92
CA ILE A 29 2.16 15.61 -11.39
C ILE A 29 2.47 16.21 -10.01
N ALA A 30 2.08 17.47 -9.80
CA ALA A 30 2.37 18.21 -8.56
C ALA A 30 1.98 17.42 -7.29
N ALA A 31 0.78 16.84 -7.27
CA ALA A 31 0.30 16.03 -6.15
C ALA A 31 1.16 14.78 -5.86
N VAL A 32 1.79 14.20 -6.88
CA VAL A 32 2.72 13.07 -6.70
C VAL A 32 4.01 13.53 -6.04
N LEU A 33 4.59 14.62 -6.53
CA LEU A 33 5.83 15.19 -6.00
C LEU A 33 5.66 15.67 -4.56
N GLU A 34 4.56 16.36 -4.28
CA GLU A 34 4.20 16.81 -2.93
C GLU A 34 4.07 15.62 -1.98
N ALA A 35 3.30 14.59 -2.35
CA ALA A 35 3.11 13.40 -1.52
C ALA A 35 4.42 12.67 -1.19
N ILE A 36 5.38 12.63 -2.12
CA ILE A 36 6.70 12.02 -1.90
C ILE A 36 7.58 12.88 -0.96
N SER A 37 7.39 14.21 -0.97
CA SER A 37 8.18 15.13 -0.15
C SER A 37 7.76 15.17 1.33
N LEU A 38 6.59 14.65 1.66
CA LEU A 38 6.06 14.65 3.03
C LEU A 38 6.73 13.55 3.87
N PRO A 39 7.45 13.88 4.95
CA PRO A 39 8.14 12.91 5.79
C PRO A 39 7.23 12.25 6.85
N GLU A 40 5.94 12.57 6.86
CA GLU A 40 5.02 12.22 7.96
C GLU A 40 4.66 10.74 8.05
N ARG A 41 5.01 9.93 7.05
CA ARG A 41 4.64 8.52 6.99
C ARG A 41 5.87 7.63 6.95
N ASP A 42 6.01 6.82 7.99
CA ASP A 42 6.94 5.71 7.99
C ASP A 42 6.54 4.68 6.92
N VAL A 43 7.55 4.08 6.30
CA VAL A 43 7.36 2.95 5.41
C VAL A 43 7.29 1.70 6.28
N PRO A 44 6.18 0.96 6.26
CA PRO A 44 6.08 -0.24 7.08
C PRO A 44 6.99 -1.35 6.55
N ASP A 45 7.44 -2.24 7.43
CA ASP A 45 8.36 -3.35 7.15
C ASP A 45 7.85 -4.41 6.15
N TYR A 46 6.63 -4.25 5.62
CA TYR A 46 6.07 -5.08 4.57
C TYR A 46 6.05 -4.39 3.19
N ILE A 47 6.65 -3.21 3.09
CA ILE A 47 6.84 -2.46 1.84
C ILE A 47 8.32 -2.02 1.75
N GLU A 48 8.94 -2.24 0.60
CA GLU A 48 10.25 -1.68 0.27
C GLU A 48 10.05 -0.53 -0.72
N THR A 49 10.57 0.66 -0.44
CA THR A 49 10.39 1.85 -1.30
C THR A 49 11.70 2.32 -1.91
N ASP A 50 11.63 2.73 -3.18
CA ASP A 50 12.69 3.46 -3.88
C ASP A 50 12.09 4.79 -4.37
N TYR A 51 12.28 5.83 -3.56
CA TYR A 51 11.77 7.17 -3.85
C TYR A 51 12.39 7.78 -5.11
N SER A 52 13.64 7.41 -5.44
CA SER A 52 14.32 7.91 -6.64
C SER A 52 13.64 7.39 -7.92
N LYS A 53 13.18 6.13 -7.90
CA LYS A 53 12.46 5.50 -9.01
C LYS A 53 10.95 5.69 -8.94
N MET A 54 10.43 6.26 -7.84
CA MET A 54 9.01 6.33 -7.53
C MET A 54 8.34 4.95 -7.63
N SER A 55 8.99 3.96 -7.03
CA SER A 55 8.54 2.57 -7.01
C SER A 55 8.52 2.01 -5.59
N ALA A 56 7.66 1.03 -5.37
CA ALA A 56 7.57 0.26 -4.14
C ALA A 56 7.37 -1.21 -4.45
N LYS A 57 7.91 -2.10 -3.62
CA LYS A 57 7.71 -3.53 -3.69
C LYS A 57 6.94 -4.00 -2.47
N PHE A 58 5.87 -4.77 -2.69
CA PHE A 58 5.14 -5.41 -1.61
C PHE A 58 5.89 -6.69 -1.22
N ILE A 59 6.58 -6.68 -0.08
CA ILE A 59 7.55 -7.75 0.23
C ILE A 59 6.94 -8.94 0.96
N ARG A 60 5.90 -8.73 1.77
CA ARG A 60 5.18 -9.79 2.48
C ARG A 60 3.77 -9.33 2.87
N THR A 61 2.89 -10.28 3.12
CA THR A 61 1.59 -10.02 3.72
C THR A 61 1.79 -9.63 5.19
N PRO A 62 1.23 -8.49 5.66
CA PRO A 62 1.30 -8.12 7.06
C PRO A 62 0.46 -9.07 7.92
N GLY A 63 0.99 -9.38 9.10
CA GLY A 63 0.20 -9.92 10.20
C GLY A 63 -0.64 -8.83 10.86
N LEU A 64 -1.53 -9.23 11.76
CA LEU A 64 -2.46 -8.30 12.43
C LEU A 64 -1.75 -7.17 13.19
N GLY A 65 -0.61 -7.49 13.84
CA GLY A 65 0.17 -6.52 14.60
C GLY A 65 1.05 -5.59 13.76
N ASP A 66 1.26 -5.90 12.48
CA ASP A 66 2.07 -5.06 11.59
C ASP A 66 1.29 -3.82 11.11
N VAL A 67 -0.04 -3.86 11.15
CA VAL A 67 -0.89 -2.80 10.60
C VAL A 67 -1.18 -1.78 11.71
N PRO A 68 -0.76 -0.51 11.57
CA PRO A 68 -0.92 0.52 12.60
C PRO A 68 -2.35 1.08 12.58
N TYR A 69 -3.32 0.28 13.04
CA TYR A 69 -4.67 0.76 13.28
C TYR A 69 -4.68 1.78 14.43
N ALA A 70 -5.56 2.78 14.34
CA ALA A 70 -5.73 3.78 15.40
C ALA A 70 -6.26 3.17 16.73
N VAL A 71 -6.76 1.95 16.68
CA VAL A 71 -7.27 1.16 17.81
C VAL A 71 -6.76 -0.26 17.71
N VAL A 72 -6.77 -0.99 18.83
CA VAL A 72 -6.48 -2.42 18.83
C VAL A 72 -7.53 -3.14 17.99
N MET A 73 -7.09 -3.86 16.96
CA MET A 73 -8.00 -4.61 16.11
C MET A 73 -8.45 -5.89 16.83
N GLU A 74 -9.76 -6.07 16.97
CA GLU A 74 -10.41 -7.25 17.54
C GLU A 74 -11.21 -7.99 16.44
N PRO A 75 -10.58 -8.84 15.60
CA PRO A 75 -11.25 -9.49 14.47
C PRO A 75 -12.46 -10.33 14.87
N ASN A 76 -12.49 -10.87 16.09
CA ASN A 76 -13.61 -11.64 16.62
C ASN A 76 -14.91 -10.82 16.64
N LEU A 77 -14.87 -9.54 17.02
CA LEU A 77 -16.06 -8.68 17.03
C LEU A 77 -16.66 -8.52 15.63
N VAL A 78 -15.81 -8.43 14.61
CA VAL A 78 -16.24 -8.37 13.21
C VAL A 78 -16.88 -9.69 12.79
N ILE A 79 -16.26 -10.83 13.13
CA ILE A 79 -16.81 -12.16 12.82
C ILE A 79 -18.18 -12.35 13.47
N GLU A 80 -18.31 -12.02 14.76
CA GLU A 80 -19.57 -12.13 15.52
C GLU A 80 -20.69 -11.28 14.90
N TYR A 81 -20.37 -10.06 14.47
CA TYR A 81 -21.33 -9.19 13.79
C TYR A 81 -21.82 -9.78 12.45
N TYR A 82 -20.92 -10.35 11.65
CA TYR A 82 -21.30 -10.95 10.37
C TYR A 82 -22.00 -12.31 10.51
N ALA A 83 -21.80 -13.06 11.60
CA ALA A 83 -22.46 -14.35 11.83
C ALA A 83 -23.96 -14.23 12.17
N GLN A 84 -24.43 -13.03 12.50
CA GLN A 84 -25.84 -12.72 12.75
C GLN A 84 -26.63 -12.39 11.48
N ASN A 85 -25.95 -12.27 10.32
CA ASN A 85 -26.54 -12.07 8.99
C ASN A 85 -26.49 -13.37 8.18
#